data_AF-A0A417RFY4-F1
#
_entry.id   AF-A0A417RFY4-F1
#
_cell.length_a   1.000
_cell.length_b   1.000
_cell.length_c   1.000
_cell.angle_alpha   90.00
_cell.angle_beta   90.00
_cell.angle_gamma   90.00
#
_symmetry.space_group_name_H-M   'P 1'
#
loop_
_entity.id
_entity.type
_entity.pdbx_description
1 polymer ?
#
loop_
_entity_poly.entity_id
_entity_poly.type
_entity_poly.pdbx_seq_one_letter_code
_entity_poly.pdbx_strand_id
1 'polypeptide(L)'
;MKKFFSPLMAILSIVSPICIVGIMCMIETEIIEAVISGLVLGCMVGSVFSIIFWVTNKYKNKILRIISLIPLVFVGLYSLLFILYLAYK
;
A
#
# COMPACT_ATOMS: atom_id res chain seq x y z
N MET A 1 7.58 8.67 -22.48
CA MET A 1 7.38 8.83 -21.03
C MET A 1 6.39 7.83 -20.42
N LYS A 2 5.12 7.72 -20.85
CA LYS A 2 4.12 6.80 -20.23
C LYS A 2 4.55 5.32 -20.12
N LYS A 3 5.45 4.83 -20.99
CA LYS A 3 5.94 3.44 -20.98
C LYS A 3 6.80 3.08 -19.76
N PHE A 4 7.51 4.03 -19.16
CA PHE A 4 8.39 3.81 -17.99
C PHE A 4 7.69 4.09 -16.66
N PHE A 5 6.74 5.04 -16.66
CA PHE A 5 6.01 5.42 -15.45
C PHE A 5 5.20 4.27 -14.87
N SER A 6 4.56 3.45 -15.71
CA SER A 6 3.71 2.34 -15.25
C SER A 6 4.48 1.30 -14.40
N PRO A 7 5.58 0.67 -14.86
CA PRO A 7 6.32 -0.28 -14.02
C PRO A 7 6.94 0.36 -12.78
N LEU A 8 7.37 1.63 -12.86
CA LEU A 8 7.86 2.37 -11.70
C LEU A 8 6.80 2.49 -10.60
N MET A 9 5.55 2.84 -10.97
CA MET A 9 4.46 2.97 -9.99
C MET A 9 4.10 1.63 -9.33
N ALA A 10 4.18 0.53 -10.07
CA ALA A 10 3.98 -0.81 -9.49
C ALA A 10 5.07 -1.16 -8.47
N ILE A 11 6.34 -0.83 -8.74
CA ILE A 11 7.44 -1.05 -7.79
C ILE A 11 7.25 -0.17 -6.55
N LEU A 12 6.95 1.13 -6.76
CA LEU A 12 6.72 2.08 -5.67
C LEU A 12 5.55 1.66 -4.78
N SER A 13 4.52 1.01 -5.32
CA SER A 13 3.38 0.50 -4.53
C SER A 13 3.78 -0.52 -3.47
N ILE A 14 4.89 -1.24 -3.67
CA ILE A 14 5.38 -2.30 -2.77
C ILE A 14 6.47 -1.76 -1.85
N VAL A 15 7.35 -0.92 -2.41
CA VAL A 15 8.49 -0.36 -1.67
C VAL A 15 8.00 0.65 -0.63
N SER A 16 6.95 1.43 -0.94
CA SER A 16 6.44 2.45 -0.02
C SER A 16 5.99 1.90 1.35
N PRO A 17 5.22 0.80 1.45
CA PRO A 17 4.93 0.20 2.75
C PRO A 17 6.17 -0.16 3.57
N ILE A 18 7.17 -0.78 2.94
CA ILE A 18 8.39 -1.22 3.62
C ILE A 18 9.18 -0.01 4.15
N CYS A 19 9.33 1.03 3.32
CA CYS A 19 10.02 2.24 3.71
C CYS A 19 9.32 2.97 4.87
N ILE A 20 7.98 3.06 4.82
CA ILE A 20 7.21 3.76 5.85
C ILE A 20 7.25 2.99 7.17
N VAL A 21 7.16 1.65 7.15
CA VAL A 21 7.39 0.82 8.34
C VAL A 21 8.80 1.05 8.90
N GLY A 22 9.82 1.07 8.05
CA GLY A 22 11.20 1.34 8.47
C GLY A 22 11.35 2.69 9.17
N ILE A 23 10.70 3.73 8.66
CA ILE A 23 10.68 5.06 9.28
C ILE A 23 9.93 5.04 10.61
N MET A 24 8.75 4.41 10.68
CA MET A 24 7.99 4.32 11.93
C MET A 24 8.75 3.57 13.03
N CYS A 25 9.49 2.52 12.68
CA CYS A 25 10.35 1.81 13.64
C CYS A 25 11.50 2.67 14.20
N MET A 26 11.83 3.81 13.59
CA MET A 26 12.81 4.76 14.14
C MET A 26 12.18 5.83 15.03
N ILE A 27 10.87 6.05 14.91
CA ILE A 27 10.14 7.12 15.60
C ILE A 27 9.42 6.58 16.82
N GLU A 28 8.72 5.46 16.65
CA GLU A 28 7.91 4.84 17.70
C GLU A 28 8.76 3.95 18.60
N THR A 29 8.52 4.05 19.92
CA THR A 29 9.24 3.26 20.93
C THR A 29 8.74 1.81 20.99
N GLU A 30 7.45 1.60 20.69
CA GLU A 30 6.85 0.27 20.69
C GLU A 30 6.88 -0.33 19.28
N ILE A 31 7.69 -1.38 19.11
CA ILE A 31 7.90 -2.04 17.80
C ILE A 31 6.57 -2.49 17.18
N ILE A 32 5.63 -2.98 18.00
CA ILE A 32 4.34 -3.48 17.50
C ILE A 32 3.50 -2.33 16.94
N GLU A 33 3.38 -1.22 17.67
CA GLU A 33 2.65 -0.04 17.22
C GLU A 33 3.30 0.59 15.98
N ALA A 34 4.63 0.64 15.95
CA ALA A 34 5.41 1.11 14.81
C ALA A 34 5.13 0.30 13.54
N VAL A 35 5.12 -1.04 13.66
CA VAL A 35 4.87 -1.93 12.52
C VAL A 35 3.44 -1.81 12.05
N ILE A 36 2.46 -1.76 12.95
CA ILE A 36 1.03 -1.67 12.58
C ILE A 36 0.74 -0.31 11.94
N SER A 37 1.11 0.80 12.59
CA SER A 37 0.88 2.16 12.08
C SER A 37 1.62 2.42 10.77
N GLY A 38 2.89 1.97 10.69
CA GLY A 38 3.71 2.05 9.49
C GLY A 38 3.13 1.23 8.34
N LEU A 39 2.58 0.04 8.62
CA LEU A 39 1.96 -0.79 7.59
C LEU A 39 0.66 -0.17 7.09
N VAL A 40 -0.18 0.39 7.96
CA VAL A 40 -1.43 1.06 7.58
C VAL A 40 -1.14 2.27 6.68
N LEU A 41 -0.29 3.20 7.14
CA LEU A 41 0.09 4.38 6.37
C LEU A 41 0.83 4.02 5.09
N GLY A 42 1.72 3.04 5.20
CA GLY A 42 2.46 2.45 4.10
C GLY A 42 1.57 1.91 2.99
N CYS A 43 0.59 1.09 3.35
CA CYS A 43 -0.38 0.53 2.41
C CYS A 43 -1.34 1.59 1.84
N MET A 44 -1.69 2.64 2.60
CA MET A 44 -2.44 3.78 2.07
C MET A 44 -1.66 4.46 0.93
N VAL A 45 -0.40 4.81 1.17
CA VAL A 45 0.47 5.42 0.12
C VAL A 45 0.69 4.45 -1.04
N GLY A 46 0.97 3.17 -0.75
CA GLY A 46 1.13 2.13 -1.76
C GLY A 46 -0.11 1.95 -2.64
N SER A 47 -1.31 2.05 -2.06
CA SER A 47 -2.58 1.93 -2.78
C SER A 47 -2.78 3.06 -3.80
N VAL A 48 -2.35 4.29 -3.49
CA VAL A 48 -2.37 5.42 -4.43
C VAL A 48 -1.50 5.09 -5.65
N PHE A 49 -0.29 4.60 -5.44
CA PHE A 49 0.59 4.18 -6.53
C PHE A 49 0.01 3.02 -7.33
N SER A 50 -0.66 2.05 -6.68
CA SER A 50 -1.35 0.96 -7.36
C SER A 50 -2.52 1.43 -8.23
N ILE A 51 -3.30 2.40 -7.77
CA ILE A 51 -4.40 2.99 -8.56
C ILE A 51 -3.83 3.73 -9.77
N ILE A 52 -2.81 4.57 -9.56
CA ILE A 52 -2.13 5.29 -10.65
C ILE A 52 -1.55 4.29 -11.66
N PHE A 53 -0.93 3.22 -11.17
CA PHE A 53 -0.47 2.12 -12.01
C PHE A 53 -1.65 1.58 -12.82
N TRP A 54 -2.74 1.15 -12.20
CA TRP A 54 -3.90 0.58 -12.90
C TRP A 54 -4.51 1.51 -13.96
N VAL A 55 -4.65 2.79 -13.66
CA VAL A 55 -5.23 3.79 -14.60
C VAL A 55 -4.28 4.07 -15.76
N THR A 56 -2.96 4.01 -15.54
CA THR A 56 -1.95 4.31 -16.57
C THR A 56 -1.40 3.06 -17.28
N ASN A 57 -1.71 1.87 -16.78
CA ASN A 57 -1.09 0.64 -17.22
C ASN A 57 -1.65 0.18 -18.58
N LYS A 58 -0.87 0.46 -19.64
CA LYS A 58 -1.05 -0.16 -20.96
C LYS A 58 -0.45 -1.57 -21.08
N TYR A 59 0.33 -2.00 -20.09
CA TYR A 59 1.05 -3.27 -20.15
C TYR A 59 0.25 -4.39 -19.47
N LYS A 60 -0.11 -5.39 -20.27
CA LYS A 60 -0.80 -6.63 -19.86
C LYS A 60 0.02 -7.52 -18.92
N ASN A 61 0.98 -6.98 -18.18
CA ASN A 61 1.90 -7.75 -17.37
C ASN A 61 1.20 -8.23 -16.09
N LYS A 62 0.80 -9.50 -16.10
CA LYS A 62 -0.10 -10.09 -15.09
C LYS A 62 0.50 -10.07 -13.68
N ILE A 63 1.81 -10.27 -13.58
CA ILE A 63 2.54 -10.33 -12.30
C ILE A 63 2.50 -8.98 -11.58
N LEU A 64 2.93 -7.89 -12.24
CA LEU A 64 2.91 -6.54 -11.65
C LEU A 64 1.50 -6.12 -11.22
N ARG A 65 0.49 -6.55 -11.98
CA ARG A 65 -0.93 -6.30 -11.64
C ARG A 65 -1.33 -6.98 -10.34
N ILE A 66 -0.97 -8.25 -10.16
CA ILE A 66 -1.25 -9.00 -8.93
C ILE A 66 -0.51 -8.38 -7.75
N ILE A 67 0.76 -8.02 -7.92
CA ILE A 67 1.55 -7.50 -6.81
C ILE A 67 1.03 -6.10 -6.39
N SER A 68 0.64 -5.25 -7.35
CA SER A 68 0.02 -3.95 -7.05
C SER A 68 -1.34 -4.06 -6.33
N LEU A 69 -1.99 -5.22 -6.33
CA LEU A 69 -3.24 -5.43 -5.58
C LEU A 69 -2.99 -5.59 -4.07
N ILE A 70 -1.79 -5.98 -3.65
CA ILE A 70 -1.50 -6.28 -2.24
C ILE A 70 -1.79 -5.08 -1.33
N PRO A 71 -1.27 -3.86 -1.59
CA PRO A 71 -1.58 -2.69 -0.76
C PRO A 71 -3.08 -2.35 -0.73
N LEU A 72 -3.77 -2.52 -1.86
CA LEU A 72 -5.22 -2.27 -1.97
C LEU A 72 -6.04 -3.22 -1.11
N VAL A 73 -5.68 -4.52 -1.09
CA VAL A 73 -6.36 -5.53 -0.26
C VAL A 73 -6.16 -5.20 1.22
N PHE A 74 -4.94 -4.84 1.63
CA PHE A 74 -4.66 -4.44 3.01
C PHE A 74 -5.50 -3.23 3.45
N VAL A 75 -5.57 -2.18 2.63
CA VAL A 75 -6.41 -1.01 2.93
C VAL A 75 -7.89 -1.38 2.99
N GLY A 76 -8.37 -2.23 2.08
CA GLY A 76 -9.76 -2.69 2.07
C GLY A 76 -10.13 -3.50 3.32
N LEU A 77 -9.26 -4.43 3.74
CA LEU A 77 -9.45 -5.20 4.98
C LEU A 77 -9.44 -4.30 6.21
N TYR A 78 -8.49 -3.38 6.30
CA TYR A 78 -8.41 -2.45 7.42
C TYR A 78 -9.65 -1.54 7.50
N SER A 79 -10.11 -1.04 6.36
CA SER A 79 -11.32 -0.22 6.28
C SER A 79 -12.57 -1.00 6.68
N LEU A 80 -12.69 -2.26 6.26
CA LEU A 80 -13.79 -3.13 6.66
C LEU A 80 -13.80 -3.38 8.18
N LEU A 81 -12.64 -3.69 8.76
CA LEU A 81 -12.48 -3.86 10.21
C LEU A 81 -12.83 -2.58 10.97
N PHE A 82 -12.41 -1.42 10.46
CA PHE A 82 -12.73 -0.13 11.05
C PHE A 82 -14.23 0.18 11.01
N ILE A 83 -14.90 -0.09 9.89
CA ILE A 83 -16.36 0.08 9.77
C ILE A 83 -17.09 -0.86 10.73
N LEU A 84 -16.67 -2.13 10.82
CA LEU A 84 -17.24 -3.07 11.79
C LEU A 84 -17.03 -2.56 13.22
N TYR A 85 -15.83 -2.10 13.57
CA TYR A 85 -15.55 -1.53 14.88
C TYR A 85 -16.50 -0.36 15.21
N LEU A 86 -16.76 0.53 14.25
CA LEU A 86 -17.71 1.64 14.44
C LEU A 86 -19.17 1.16 14.54
N ALA A 87 -19.55 0.10 13.83
CA ALA A 87 -20.91 -0.42 13.85
C ALA A 87 -21.26 -1.19 15.15
N TYR A 88 -20.26 -1.77 15.81
CA TYR A 88 -20.42 -2.52 17.07
C TYR A 88 -20.10 -1.71 18.33
N LYS A 89 -19.88 -0.40 18.18
CA LYS A 89 -19.62 0.55 19.27
C LYS A 89 -20.81 1.46 19.49
#